data_AF-A0A450Y9V3-F1
#
_entry.id   AF-A0A450Y9V3-F1
#
_cell.length_a   1.000
_cell.length_b   1.000
_cell.length_c   1.000
_cell.angle_alpha   90.00
_cell.angle_beta   90.00
_cell.angle_gamma   90.00
#
_symmetry.space_group_name_H-M   'P 1'
#
loop_
_entity.id
_entity.type
_entity.pdbx_description
1 polymer ?
#
loop_
_entity_poly.entity_id
_entity_poly.type
_entity_poly.pdbx_seq_one_letter_code
_entity_poly.pdbx_strand_id
1 'polypeptide(L)'
;MKHIDGPWDKVTAFDNLISGLASGARRKGNAAPAATRFELDPERNLFRLRAALRSRTYRLGEYRLFEIYGRKPRTITAAPFPDRVAHHAPMSPVEPVLDRHFPPVPKLPLGYVKPGNSASKNKVPIYGNEQNPGE
;
A
#
# COMPACT_ATOMS: atom_id res chain seq x y z
N MET A 1 -12.54 -19.90 8.98
CA MET A 1 -12.36 -18.75 8.06
C MET A 1 -13.24 -19.01 6.84
N LYS A 2 -14.20 -18.12 6.52
CA LYS A 2 -15.10 -18.34 5.36
C LYS A 2 -14.31 -18.10 4.08
N HIS A 3 -14.41 -19.01 3.11
CA HIS A 3 -13.86 -18.81 1.78
C HIS A 3 -14.60 -17.64 1.11
N ILE A 4 -13.87 -16.74 0.46
CA ILE A 4 -14.47 -15.69 -0.35
C ILE A 4 -14.58 -16.26 -1.75
N ASP A 5 -15.80 -16.51 -2.22
CA ASP A 5 -16.03 -17.04 -3.57
C ASP A 5 -15.92 -15.93 -4.63
N GLY A 6 -15.30 -16.26 -5.76
CA GLY A 6 -15.21 -15.38 -6.94
C GLY A 6 -14.40 -14.07 -6.80
N PRO A 7 -13.35 -13.94 -5.94
CA PRO A 7 -12.57 -12.71 -5.89
C PRO A 7 -11.79 -12.49 -7.18
N TRP A 8 -11.43 -13.55 -7.92
CA TRP A 8 -10.60 -13.43 -9.11
C TRP A 8 -11.25 -12.65 -10.26
N ASP A 9 -12.55 -12.88 -10.50
CA ASP A 9 -13.29 -12.15 -11.53
C ASP A 9 -13.41 -10.67 -11.17
N LYS A 10 -13.55 -10.36 -9.87
CA LYS A 10 -13.52 -8.99 -9.37
C LYS A 10 -12.12 -8.39 -9.53
N VAL A 11 -11.07 -9.06 -9.06
CA VAL A 11 -9.68 -8.60 -9.17
C VAL A 11 -9.30 -8.28 -10.63
N THR A 12 -9.74 -9.11 -11.57
CA THR A 12 -9.45 -8.94 -13.01
C THR A 12 -10.48 -8.09 -13.76
N ALA A 13 -11.47 -7.52 -13.06
CA ALA A 13 -12.37 -6.54 -13.62
C ALA A 13 -11.60 -5.25 -13.95
N PHE A 14 -11.97 -4.59 -15.05
CA PHE A 14 -11.29 -3.37 -15.48
C PHE A 14 -11.33 -2.28 -14.42
N ASP A 15 -12.47 -2.09 -13.74
CA ASP A 15 -12.62 -1.08 -12.69
C ASP A 15 -11.59 -1.26 -11.58
N ASN A 16 -11.31 -2.50 -11.18
CA ASN A 16 -10.33 -2.81 -10.15
C ASN A 16 -8.88 -2.66 -10.65
N LEU A 17 -8.62 -2.99 -11.91
CA LEU A 17 -7.30 -2.72 -12.52
C LEU A 17 -7.04 -1.22 -12.69
N ILE A 18 -8.07 -0.42 -13.02
CA ILE A 18 -7.99 1.04 -13.13
C ILE A 18 -7.79 1.66 -11.75
N SER A 19 -8.53 1.20 -10.74
CA SER A 19 -8.31 1.59 -9.34
C SER A 19 -6.88 1.23 -8.88
N GLY A 20 -6.39 0.06 -9.31
CA GLY A 20 -5.03 -0.40 -9.10
C GLY A 20 -3.98 0.50 -9.76
N LEU A 21 -4.24 0.96 -10.99
CA LEU A 21 -3.41 1.94 -11.70
C LEU A 21 -3.36 3.27 -10.95
N ALA A 22 -4.52 3.82 -10.56
CA ALA A 22 -4.59 5.08 -9.84
C ALA A 22 -3.85 5.00 -8.49
N SER A 23 -4.07 3.93 -7.72
CA SER A 23 -3.39 3.69 -6.44
C SER A 23 -1.88 3.47 -6.62
N GLY A 24 -1.53 2.70 -7.66
CA GLY A 24 -0.16 2.40 -8.04
C GLY A 24 0.61 3.60 -8.58
N ALA A 25 -0.05 4.63 -9.10
CA ALA A 25 0.55 5.88 -9.58
C ALA A 25 0.71 6.92 -8.45
N ARG A 26 -0.26 7.02 -7.52
CA ARG A 26 -0.30 8.07 -6.48
C ARG A 26 0.81 8.01 -5.40
N ARG A 27 1.57 6.91 -5.28
CA ARG A 27 2.60 6.78 -4.22
C ARG A 27 3.94 7.47 -4.56
N LYS A 28 4.60 7.99 -3.51
CA LYS A 28 5.91 8.62 -3.58
C LYS A 28 6.95 7.60 -4.09
N GLY A 29 7.62 7.91 -5.20
CA GLY A 29 8.54 7.00 -5.92
C GLY A 29 8.01 6.49 -7.26
N ASN A 30 6.78 6.84 -7.61
CA ASN A 30 6.15 6.47 -8.89
C ASN A 30 6.30 7.51 -9.99
N ALA A 31 6.89 8.69 -9.74
CA ALA A 31 7.36 9.60 -10.80
C ALA A 31 8.54 9.02 -11.62
N ALA A 32 8.75 7.70 -11.55
CA ALA A 32 9.78 6.99 -12.25
C ALA A 32 9.35 6.78 -13.73
N PRO A 33 10.29 6.78 -14.69
CA PRO A 33 10.00 6.59 -16.12
C PRO A 33 9.13 5.36 -16.43
N ALA A 34 9.18 4.33 -15.59
CA ALA A 34 8.39 3.12 -15.74
C ALA A 34 6.87 3.34 -15.56
N ALA A 35 6.45 4.23 -14.67
CA ALA A 35 5.03 4.57 -14.49
C ALA A 35 4.55 5.42 -15.68
N THR A 36 5.32 6.46 -16.04
CA THR A 36 5.04 7.31 -17.19
C THR A 36 4.89 6.49 -18.47
N ARG A 37 5.81 5.55 -18.74
CA ARG A 37 5.73 4.67 -19.92
C ARG A 37 4.46 3.81 -19.92
N PHE A 38 3.99 3.38 -18.76
CA PHE A 38 2.75 2.62 -18.66
C PHE A 38 1.53 3.51 -18.92
N GLU A 39 1.55 4.73 -18.40
CA GLU A 39 0.49 5.73 -18.52
C GLU A 39 0.40 6.38 -19.91
N LEU A 40 1.43 6.25 -20.76
CA LEU A 40 1.37 6.68 -22.17
C LEU A 40 0.40 5.84 -23.00
N ASP A 41 0.19 4.57 -22.64
CA ASP A 41 -0.74 3.66 -23.32
C ASP A 41 -1.46 2.77 -22.29
N PRO A 42 -2.26 3.38 -21.40
CA PRO A 42 -2.81 2.69 -20.24
C PRO A 42 -3.83 1.64 -20.67
N GLU A 43 -4.63 1.93 -21.71
CA GLU A 43 -5.62 1.01 -22.25
C GLU A 43 -4.96 -0.30 -22.69
N ARG A 44 -4.02 -0.25 -23.64
CA ARG A 44 -3.35 -1.45 -24.14
C ARG A 44 -2.63 -2.21 -23.03
N ASN A 45 -1.98 -1.51 -22.12
CA ASN A 45 -1.28 -2.12 -21.00
C ASN A 45 -2.24 -2.84 -20.05
N LEU A 46 -3.39 -2.23 -19.73
CA LEU A 46 -4.43 -2.84 -18.89
C LEU A 46 -5.10 -4.02 -19.60
N PHE A 47 -5.37 -3.95 -20.90
CA PHE A 47 -5.90 -5.07 -21.69
C PHE A 47 -4.95 -6.27 -21.66
N ARG A 48 -3.65 -6.05 -21.88
CA ARG A 48 -2.63 -7.10 -21.83
C ARG A 48 -2.51 -7.70 -20.43
N LEU A 49 -2.47 -6.85 -19.40
CA LEU A 49 -2.41 -7.29 -18.01
C LEU A 49 -3.62 -8.16 -17.64
N ARG A 50 -4.83 -7.68 -17.97
CA ARG A 50 -6.07 -8.43 -17.74
C ARG A 50 -6.08 -9.77 -18.45
N ALA A 51 -5.66 -9.83 -19.72
CA ALA A 51 -5.59 -11.07 -20.47
C ALA A 51 -4.62 -12.08 -19.82
N ALA A 52 -3.44 -11.62 -19.40
CA ALA A 52 -2.46 -12.46 -18.71
C ALA A 52 -2.96 -12.96 -17.34
N LEU A 53 -3.64 -12.09 -16.57
CA LEU A 53 -4.24 -12.48 -15.28
C LEU A 53 -5.37 -13.48 -15.48
N ARG A 54 -6.31 -13.22 -16.39
CA ARG A 54 -7.45 -14.14 -16.65
C ARG A 54 -6.99 -15.51 -17.15
N SER A 55 -5.96 -15.54 -18.01
CA SER A 55 -5.37 -16.79 -18.49
C SER A 55 -4.39 -17.45 -17.50
N ARG A 56 -4.15 -16.84 -16.34
CA ARG A 56 -3.17 -17.30 -15.34
C ARG A 56 -1.74 -17.46 -15.88
N THR A 57 -1.42 -16.73 -16.95
CA THR A 57 -0.08 -16.71 -17.57
C THR A 57 0.77 -15.53 -17.11
N TYR A 58 0.21 -14.67 -16.26
CA TYR A 58 0.92 -13.52 -15.71
C TYR A 58 2.15 -13.96 -14.91
N ARG A 59 3.30 -13.35 -15.25
CA ARG A 59 4.57 -13.52 -14.54
C ARG A 59 5.04 -12.17 -14.03
N LEU A 60 5.52 -12.17 -12.79
CA LEU A 60 6.17 -11.00 -12.20
C LEU A 60 7.43 -10.66 -12.98
N GLY A 61 7.73 -9.38 -13.10
CA GLY A 61 8.97 -8.92 -13.72
C GLY A 61 10.11 -8.79 -12.72
N GLU A 62 11.28 -8.47 -13.25
CA GLU A 62 12.51 -8.30 -12.47
C GLU A 62 12.41 -7.12 -11.49
N TYR A 63 12.74 -7.38 -10.23
CA TYR A 63 12.74 -6.35 -9.19
C TYR A 63 13.99 -5.48 -9.30
N ARG A 64 13.81 -4.16 -9.14
CA ARG A 64 14.95 -3.23 -9.03
C ARG A 64 15.38 -3.12 -7.58
N LEU A 65 16.62 -3.49 -7.28
CA LEU A 65 17.23 -3.28 -5.97
C LEU A 65 18.00 -1.96 -5.96
N PHE A 66 17.84 -1.17 -4.91
CA PHE A 66 18.64 0.04 -4.68
C PHE A 66 18.67 0.38 -3.20
N GLU A 67 19.76 1.00 -2.75
CA GLU A 67 19.90 1.42 -1.36
C GLU A 67 19.40 2.84 -1.16
N ILE A 68 18.74 3.08 -0.02
CA ILE A 68 18.42 4.44 0.42
C ILE A 68 19.10 4.71 1.76
N TYR A 69 19.80 5.83 1.83
CA TYR A 69 20.49 6.29 3.03
C TYR A 69 19.64 7.36 3.71
N GLY A 70 18.67 6.91 4.52
CA GLY A 70 17.95 7.76 5.47
C GLY A 70 18.55 7.68 6.87
N ARG A 71 17.74 7.87 7.93
CA ARG A 71 18.18 7.70 9.34
C ARG A 71 18.85 6.35 9.62
N LYS A 72 18.43 5.30 8.90
CA LYS A 72 19.04 3.97 8.86
C LYS A 72 19.10 3.50 7.40
N PRO A 73 20.27 3.09 6.88
CA PRO A 73 20.41 2.50 5.55
C PRO A 73 19.50 1.30 5.38
N ARG A 74 18.89 1.17 4.20
CA ARG A 74 18.10 -0.02 3.84
C ARG A 74 18.12 -0.25 2.33
N THR A 75 18.20 -1.51 1.95
CA THR A 75 17.98 -1.95 0.56
C THR A 75 16.47 -1.97 0.29
N ILE A 76 16.06 -1.33 -0.80
CA ILE A 76 14.69 -1.29 -1.29
C ILE A 76 14.58 -2.17 -2.53
N THR A 77 13.55 -3.02 -2.54
CA THR A 77 13.13 -3.80 -3.69
C THR A 77 11.92 -3.13 -4.32
N ALA A 78 12.07 -2.54 -5.51
CA ALA A 78 10.97 -1.96 -6.26
C ALA A 78 10.49 -2.90 -7.35
N ALA A 79 9.22 -3.28 -7.27
CA ALA A 79 8.55 -4.03 -8.32
C ALA A 79 8.37 -3.17 -9.60
N PRO A 80 8.37 -3.80 -10.78
CA PRO A 80 7.90 -3.20 -12.02
C PRO A 80 6.53 -2.54 -11.87
N PHE A 81 6.23 -1.56 -12.71
CA PHE A 81 4.96 -0.85 -12.61
C PHE A 81 3.72 -1.73 -12.89
N PRO A 82 3.69 -2.62 -13.90
CA PRO A 82 2.57 -3.55 -14.09
C PRO A 82 2.29 -4.41 -12.85
N ASP A 83 3.35 -4.88 -12.20
CA ASP A 83 3.25 -5.69 -10.97
C ASP A 83 2.64 -4.89 -9.82
N ARG A 84 2.92 -3.59 -9.73
CA ARG A 84 2.28 -2.69 -8.76
C ARG A 84 0.78 -2.55 -9.04
N VAL A 85 0.37 -2.42 -10.31
CA VAL A 85 -1.05 -2.38 -10.69
C VAL A 85 -1.74 -3.69 -10.30
N ALA A 86 -1.14 -4.83 -10.65
CA ALA A 86 -1.65 -6.15 -10.31
C ALA A 86 -1.73 -6.38 -8.80
N HIS A 87 -0.76 -5.88 -8.03
CA HIS A 87 -0.76 -5.94 -6.57
C HIS A 87 -1.84 -5.05 -5.94
N HIS A 88 -2.16 -3.92 -6.57
CA HIS A 88 -3.18 -2.99 -6.06
C HIS A 88 -4.61 -3.37 -6.43
N ALA A 89 -4.83 -4.07 -7.54
CA ALA A 89 -6.17 -4.43 -8.00
C ALA A 89 -7.00 -5.27 -6.99
N PRO A 90 -6.42 -6.20 -6.21
CA PRO A 90 -7.15 -6.93 -5.18
C PRO A 90 -7.60 -6.10 -3.98
N MET A 91 -6.99 -4.93 -3.73
CA MET A 91 -7.29 -4.16 -2.52
C MET A 91 -8.78 -3.76 -2.48
N SER A 92 -9.32 -3.24 -3.58
CA SER A 92 -10.73 -2.80 -3.61
C SER A 92 -11.74 -3.92 -3.26
N PRO A 93 -11.67 -5.14 -3.82
CA PRO A 93 -12.59 -6.21 -3.45
C PRO A 93 -12.25 -6.94 -2.13
N VAL A 94 -10.99 -6.98 -1.69
CA VAL A 94 -10.55 -7.79 -0.54
C VAL A 94 -10.50 -6.99 0.77
N GLU A 95 -10.06 -5.74 0.72
CA GLU A 95 -9.87 -4.87 1.89
C GLU A 95 -11.14 -4.76 2.75
N PRO A 96 -12.37 -4.55 2.22
CA PRO A 96 -13.57 -4.46 3.05
C PRO A 96 -13.92 -5.76 3.80
N VAL A 97 -13.48 -6.92 3.29
CA VAL A 97 -13.67 -8.20 3.97
C VAL A 97 -12.63 -8.35 5.07
N LEU A 98 -11.38 -7.97 4.79
CA LEU A 98 -10.27 -8.09 5.71
C LEU A 98 -10.41 -7.09 6.89
N ASP A 99 -10.82 -5.86 6.62
CA ASP A 99 -11.01 -4.81 7.63
C ASP A 99 -12.03 -5.18 8.71
N ARG A 100 -13.05 -5.98 8.37
CA ARG A 100 -14.03 -6.49 9.35
C ARG A 100 -13.43 -7.43 10.39
N HIS A 101 -12.27 -8.01 10.08
CA HIS A 101 -11.57 -8.95 10.96
C HIS A 101 -10.44 -8.30 11.74
N PHE A 102 -10.03 -7.09 11.38
CA PHE A 102 -9.05 -6.35 12.17
C PHE A 102 -9.70 -5.65 13.34
N PRO A 103 -9.06 -5.68 14.53
CA PRO A 103 -9.52 -4.85 15.64
C PRO A 103 -9.43 -3.37 15.21
N PRO A 104 -10.40 -2.53 15.60
CA PRO A 104 -10.34 -1.11 15.32
C PRO A 104 -9.06 -0.54 15.94
N VAL A 105 -8.35 0.30 15.18
CA VAL A 105 -7.23 1.06 15.73
C VAL A 105 -7.75 1.95 16.87
N PRO A 106 -7.18 1.88 18.09
CA PRO A 106 -7.63 2.71 19.19
C PRO A 106 -7.51 4.17 18.78
N LYS A 107 -8.59 4.94 18.98
CA LYS A 107 -8.54 6.39 18.81
C LYS A 107 -7.49 6.91 19.78
N LEU A 108 -6.45 7.52 19.23
CA LEU A 108 -5.43 8.14 20.05
C LEU A 108 -6.12 9.20 20.93
N PRO A 109 -5.76 9.32 22.22
CA PRO A 109 -6.38 10.30 23.10
C PRO A 109 -6.24 11.70 22.51
N LEU A 110 -7.24 12.55 22.76
CA LEU A 110 -7.24 13.94 22.34
C LEU A 110 -5.94 14.60 22.85
N GLY A 111 -5.08 15.07 21.95
CA GLY A 111 -3.75 15.62 22.30
C GLY A 111 -2.55 14.70 22.02
N TYR A 112 -2.76 13.47 21.54
CA TYR A 112 -1.64 12.65 21.08
C TYR A 112 -1.03 13.24 19.80
N VAL A 113 0.23 13.68 19.92
CA VAL A 113 1.06 14.06 18.78
C VAL A 113 1.86 12.84 18.37
N LYS A 114 1.63 12.31 17.15
CA LYS A 114 2.48 11.25 16.61
C LYS A 114 3.94 11.71 16.69
N PRO A 115 4.86 10.94 17.32
CA PRO A 115 6.26 11.30 17.32
C PRO A 115 6.71 11.43 15.86
N GLY A 116 7.14 12.63 15.48
CA GLY A 116 7.62 12.93 14.15
C GLY A 116 8.77 11.99 13.81
N ASN A 117 8.85 11.58 12.54
CA ASN A 117 9.94 10.75 12.03
C ASN A 117 11.19 11.64 11.83
N SER A 118 11.64 12.31 12.88
CA SER A 118 12.83 13.15 12.91
C SER A 118 13.73 12.70 14.05
N ALA A 119 14.96 12.38 13.71
CA ALA A 119 16.06 12.47 14.64
C ALA A 119 16.13 13.94 15.11
N SER A 120 15.48 14.28 16.23
CA SER A 120 15.69 15.55 16.89
C SER A 120 15.47 15.39 18.38
N LYS A 121 16.55 15.76 19.09
CA LYS A 121 16.78 15.78 20.52
C LYS A 121 15.60 16.34 21.32
N ASN A 122 15.38 15.74 22.49
CA ASN A 122 14.70 16.29 23.67
C ASN A 122 13.20 16.61 23.53
N LYS A 123 12.35 15.76 24.13
CA LYS A 123 11.76 16.02 25.46
C LYS A 123 10.79 14.87 25.79
N VAL A 124 11.12 14.13 26.85
CA VAL A 124 10.15 13.33 27.59
C VAL A 124 9.50 14.29 28.60
N PRO A 125 8.17 14.26 28.77
CA PRO A 125 7.60 14.37 30.10
C PRO A 125 7.03 13.00 30.45
N ILE A 126 7.72 12.39 31.40
CA ILE A 126 7.27 11.28 32.21
C ILE A 126 6.03 11.76 32.97
N TYR A 127 5.03 10.91 33.03
CA TYR A 127 3.79 11.07 33.79
C TYR A 127 4.00 11.95 35.04
N GLY A 128 3.30 13.08 35.10
CA GLY A 128 3.09 13.79 36.35
C GLY A 128 2.24 12.91 37.25
N ASN A 129 2.81 12.52 38.39
CA ASN A 129 2.04 12.00 39.51
C ASN A 129 1.01 13.07 39.90
N GLU A 130 -0.26 12.87 39.56
CA GLU A 130 -1.34 13.52 40.29
C GLU A 130 -1.80 12.58 41.39
N GLN A 131 -1.51 13.05 42.59
CA GLN A 131 -1.89 12.53 43.87
C GLN A 131 -3.40 12.31 43.90
N ASN A 132 -3.80 11.18 44.47
CA ASN A 132 -5.18 10.87 44.80
C ASN A 132 -5.42 11.38 46.24
N PRO A 133 -6.21 12.44 46.48
CA PRO A 133 -6.90 12.60 47.76
C PRO A 133 -8.26 11.89 47.60
N GLY A 134 -8.65 10.90 48.40
CA GLY A 134 -8.44 10.83 49.84
C GLY A 134 -9.41 11.76 50.56
N GLU A 135 -10.72 11.59 50.34
CA GLU A 135 -11.84 11.65 51.32
C GLU A 135 -13.20 11.60 50.60
#